data_AF-A0A353TZU7-F1
#
_entry.id   AF-A0A353TZU7-F1
#
_cell.length_a   1.000
_cell.length_b   1.000
_cell.length_c   1.000
_cell.angle_alpha   90.00
_cell.angle_beta   90.00
_cell.angle_gamma   90.00
#
_symmetry.space_group_name_H-M   'P 1'
#
loop_
_entity.id
_entity.type
_entity.pdbx_description
1 polymer ?
#
loop_
_entity_poly.entity_id
_entity_poly.type
_entity_poly.pdbx_seq_one_letter_code
_entity_poly.pdbx_strand_id
1 'polypeptide(L)'
;MKTIWQIHSGEIFGLPGQLFVDLLGLLTIFLSLTGIIWFFFPDWIKRRRKKDKPRKTIKKISIWSLRWHNKIGEWSFVFLTILYFSGIFLRPPLLIAIAYSDVPPIKHTYLDQPNPWYDKLRDLLYDEEKNMLLVSTLDGMFYMDTDDFTLNKFEIQPPISVMGITVFEPYQDGAYLIGSFSGLFLWHPSKTEIINYVTAEPYQDKTGGRPTGDYKVTGSINYGHNKRYMIDYDAGALPLGHHSAFPQMTNDIVDNSGLSLWNVALEIHTGRFFSVIFGDFYILIVPLAGLGATTVVISGYILYRRKYKRKKC
;
A
#
# COMPACT_ATOMS: atom_id res chain seq x y z
N MET A 1 -5.43 0.96 -12.04
CA MET A 1 -5.00 1.15 -10.62
C MET A 1 -3.66 1.91 -10.44
N LYS A 2 -2.56 1.52 -11.11
CA LYS A 2 -1.20 2.07 -10.88
C LYS A 2 -1.11 3.60 -10.93
N THR A 3 -1.79 4.23 -11.89
CA THR A 3 -1.76 5.69 -12.08
C THR A 3 -2.28 6.48 -10.87
N ILE A 4 -3.40 6.04 -10.25
CA ILE A 4 -3.97 6.74 -9.09
C ILE A 4 -3.05 6.61 -7.88
N TRP A 5 -2.45 5.43 -7.69
CA TRP A 5 -1.47 5.21 -6.63
C TRP A 5 -0.25 6.12 -6.81
N GLN A 6 0.30 6.22 -8.02
CA GLN A 6 1.43 7.11 -8.30
C GLN A 6 1.11 8.60 -8.24
N ILE A 7 -0.14 9.01 -8.53
CA ILE A 7 -0.61 10.37 -8.30
C ILE A 7 -0.64 10.66 -6.80
N HIS A 8 -1.13 9.72 -6.00
CA HIS A 8 -1.23 9.88 -4.56
C HIS A 8 0.14 9.84 -3.86
N SER A 9 1.06 8.96 -4.28
CA SER A 9 2.43 8.90 -3.75
C SER A 9 3.36 9.98 -4.33
N GLY A 10 2.96 10.62 -5.44
CA GLY A 10 3.79 11.59 -6.15
C GLY A 10 4.82 10.96 -7.10
N GLU A 11 4.93 9.63 -7.12
CA GLU A 11 5.86 8.89 -7.98
C GLU A 11 5.67 9.12 -9.47
N ILE A 12 4.49 9.59 -9.88
CA ILE A 12 4.20 9.92 -11.27
C ILE A 12 5.20 10.93 -11.87
N PHE A 13 5.81 11.77 -11.03
CA PHE A 13 6.88 12.71 -11.42
C PHE A 13 8.24 12.35 -10.81
N GLY A 14 8.42 11.11 -10.33
CA GLY A 14 9.61 10.66 -9.63
C GLY A 14 9.85 11.41 -8.31
N LEU A 15 11.12 11.59 -7.93
CA LEU A 15 11.52 12.21 -6.67
C LEU A 15 10.92 13.61 -6.43
N PRO A 16 10.89 14.55 -7.41
CA PRO A 16 10.25 15.85 -7.20
C PRO A 16 8.77 15.76 -6.82
N GLY A 17 8.03 14.80 -7.40
CA GLY A 17 6.63 14.59 -7.08
C GLY A 17 6.41 13.99 -5.69
N GLN A 18 7.26 13.04 -5.29
CA GLN A 18 7.27 12.48 -3.92
C GLN A 18 7.49 13.59 -2.88
N LEU A 19 8.53 14.42 -3.06
CA LEU A 19 8.83 15.54 -2.16
C LEU A 19 7.68 16.56 -2.11
N PHE A 20 6.97 16.75 -3.21
CA PHE A 20 5.79 17.61 -3.24
C PHE A 20 4.64 17.03 -2.42
N VAL A 21 4.37 15.73 -2.53
CA VAL A 21 3.35 15.05 -1.70
C VAL A 21 3.73 15.07 -0.22
N ASP A 22 4.99 14.87 0.12
CA ASP A 22 5.50 14.99 1.50
C ASP A 22 5.24 16.40 2.06
N LEU A 23 5.50 17.44 1.25
CA LEU A 23 5.16 18.81 1.60
C LEU A 23 3.65 18.98 1.84
N LEU A 24 2.78 18.39 1.00
CA LEU A 24 1.33 18.43 1.23
C LEU A 24 0.93 17.73 2.54
N GLY A 25 1.62 16.65 2.93
CA GLY A 25 1.48 16.01 4.23
C GLY A 25 1.82 16.96 5.39
N LEU A 26 2.94 17.67 5.30
CA LEU A 26 3.32 18.70 6.27
C LEU A 26 2.31 19.87 6.32
N LEU A 27 1.79 20.31 5.17
CA LEU A 27 0.74 21.32 5.11
C LEU A 27 -0.56 20.83 5.75
N THR A 28 -0.89 19.54 5.61
CA THR A 28 -2.04 18.91 6.26
C THR A 28 -1.92 18.98 7.77
N ILE A 29 -0.75 18.64 8.32
CA ILE A 29 -0.47 18.76 9.76
C ILE A 29 -0.62 20.22 10.20
N PHE A 30 0.00 21.15 9.46
CA PHE A 30 -0.08 22.58 9.76
C PHE A 30 -1.52 23.11 9.76
N LEU A 31 -2.32 22.78 8.75
CA LEU A 31 -3.72 23.20 8.64
C LEU A 31 -4.58 22.57 9.74
N SER A 32 -4.31 21.32 10.10
CA SER A 32 -5.00 20.63 11.19
C SER A 32 -4.72 21.31 12.54
N LEU A 33 -3.45 21.57 12.87
CA LEU A 33 -3.06 22.25 14.11
C LEU A 33 -3.64 23.66 14.19
N THR A 34 -3.53 24.44 13.11
CA THR A 34 -4.07 25.80 13.06
C THR A 34 -5.60 25.83 13.10
N GLY A 35 -6.26 24.81 12.54
CA GLY A 35 -7.71 24.60 12.63
C GLY A 35 -8.18 24.27 14.04
N ILE A 36 -7.49 23.35 14.73
CA ILE A 36 -7.74 23.02 16.15
C ILE A 36 -7.59 24.28 17.02
N ILE A 37 -6.52 25.05 16.83
CA ILE A 37 -6.31 26.32 17.53
C ILE A 37 -7.51 27.25 17.31
N TRP A 38 -7.96 27.41 16.06
CA TRP A 38 -9.10 28.27 15.76
C TRP A 38 -10.42 27.78 16.38
N PHE A 39 -10.65 26.46 16.42
CA PHE A 39 -11.88 25.87 16.97
C PHE A 39 -11.96 26.03 18.50
N PHE A 40 -10.88 25.74 19.23
CA PHE A 40 -10.90 25.73 20.71
C PHE A 40 -10.57 27.07 21.36
N PHE A 41 -9.80 27.95 20.70
CA PHE A 41 -9.32 29.18 21.35
C PHE A 41 -10.43 30.19 21.67
N PRO A 42 -11.52 30.36 20.90
CA PRO A 42 -12.60 31.28 21.25
C PRO A 42 -13.20 31.00 22.63
N ASP A 43 -13.45 29.73 22.96
CA ASP A 43 -14.00 29.36 24.26
C ASP A 43 -12.95 29.44 25.37
N TRP A 44 -11.69 29.16 25.07
CA TRP A 44 -10.61 29.37 26.03
C TRP A 44 -10.40 30.86 26.36
N ILE A 45 -10.50 31.75 25.36
CA ILE A 45 -10.47 33.20 25.54
C ILE A 45 -11.67 33.68 26.37
N LYS A 46 -12.88 33.17 26.12
CA LYS A 46 -14.07 33.46 26.95
C LYS A 46 -13.87 33.01 28.39
N ARG A 47 -13.36 31.80 28.63
CA ARG A 47 -13.08 31.27 29.99
C ARG A 47 -12.02 32.09 30.72
N ARG A 48 -10.95 32.51 30.04
CA ARG A 48 -9.92 33.38 30.65
C ARG A 48 -10.43 34.79 30.94
N ARG A 49 -11.32 35.35 30.09
CA ARG A 49 -12.02 36.61 30.37
C ARG A 49 -12.84 36.52 31.65
N LYS A 50 -13.55 35.40 31.87
CA LYS A 50 -14.32 35.17 33.11
C LYS A 50 -13.44 35.03 34.36
N LYS A 51 -12.16 34.66 34.21
CA LYS A 51 -11.19 34.46 35.30
C LYS A 51 -10.17 35.61 35.43
N ASP A 52 -10.42 36.73 34.75
CA ASP A 52 -9.56 37.92 34.67
C ASP A 52 -8.06 37.63 34.37
N LYS A 53 -7.80 36.59 33.57
CA LYS A 53 -6.44 36.17 33.19
C LYS A 53 -5.95 36.89 31.93
N PRO A 54 -4.62 37.10 31.77
CA PRO A 54 -4.06 37.74 30.58
C PRO A 54 -4.40 36.96 29.29
N ARG A 55 -4.88 37.72 28.29
CA ARG A 55 -5.44 37.22 27.03
C ARG A 55 -4.72 37.69 25.77
N LYS A 56 -3.80 38.67 25.88
CA LYS A 56 -3.15 39.33 24.73
C LYS A 56 -2.42 38.32 23.85
N THR A 57 -1.65 37.40 24.45
CA THR A 57 -0.87 36.38 23.73
C THR A 57 -1.76 35.38 22.98
N ILE A 58 -2.80 34.84 23.63
CA ILE A 58 -3.72 33.87 23.01
C ILE A 58 -4.48 34.51 21.85
N LYS A 59 -4.91 35.78 22.01
CA LYS A 59 -5.58 36.52 20.93
C LYS A 59 -4.64 36.72 19.72
N LYS A 60 -3.37 37.06 19.96
CA LYS A 60 -2.36 37.19 18.91
C LYS A 60 -2.14 35.87 18.17
N ILE A 61 -1.98 34.76 18.89
CA ILE A 61 -1.80 33.41 18.32
C ILE A 61 -3.03 33.02 17.50
N SER A 62 -4.25 33.25 18.00
CA SER A 62 -5.49 32.90 17.28
C SER A 62 -5.62 33.68 15.96
N ILE A 63 -5.33 34.98 15.96
CA ILE A 63 -5.38 35.80 14.74
C ILE A 63 -4.29 35.36 13.74
N TRP A 64 -3.07 35.13 14.23
CA TRP A 64 -1.96 34.64 13.41
C TRP A 64 -2.30 33.28 12.78
N SER A 65 -2.80 32.34 13.59
CA SER A 65 -3.22 31.00 13.18
C SER A 65 -4.28 31.09 12.09
N LEU A 66 -5.35 31.86 12.31
CA LEU A 66 -6.42 32.02 11.33
C LEU A 66 -5.94 32.68 10.03
N ARG A 67 -5.05 33.67 10.11
CA ARG A 67 -4.49 34.34 8.93
C ARG A 67 -3.69 33.35 8.08
N TRP A 68 -2.80 32.59 8.69
CA TRP A 68 -1.95 31.64 7.97
C TRP A 68 -2.71 30.39 7.53
N HIS A 69 -3.63 29.88 8.34
CA HIS A 69 -4.53 28.79 7.96
C HIS A 69 -5.28 29.12 6.67
N ASN A 70 -5.90 30.30 6.60
CA ASN A 70 -6.63 30.73 5.41
C ASN A 70 -5.70 31.00 4.21
N LYS A 71 -4.55 31.64 4.44
CA LYS A 71 -3.61 31.96 3.35
C LYS A 71 -3.03 30.68 2.74
N ILE A 72 -2.52 29.79 3.57
CA ILE A 72 -1.94 28.51 3.11
C ILE A 72 -3.04 27.63 2.52
N GLY A 73 -4.18 27.52 3.19
CA GLY A 73 -5.32 26.76 2.71
C GLY A 73 -5.81 27.21 1.34
N GLU A 74 -5.92 28.53 1.07
CA GLU A 74 -6.27 29.03 -0.27
C GLU A 74 -5.26 28.61 -1.34
N TRP A 75 -3.96 28.62 -1.03
CA TRP A 75 -2.93 28.26 -2.01
C TRP A 75 -2.88 26.75 -2.26
N SER A 76 -3.09 25.93 -1.23
CA SER A 76 -2.95 24.47 -1.32
C SER A 76 -4.26 23.73 -1.60
N PHE A 77 -5.43 24.38 -1.59
CA PHE A 77 -6.72 23.66 -1.60
C PHE A 77 -6.88 22.72 -2.79
N VAL A 78 -6.45 23.12 -4.01
CA VAL A 78 -6.57 22.29 -5.22
C VAL A 78 -5.76 21.01 -5.05
N PHE A 79 -4.50 21.15 -4.65
CA PHE A 79 -3.59 20.03 -4.46
C PHE A 79 -4.02 19.10 -3.33
N LEU A 80 -4.48 19.65 -2.20
CA LEU A 80 -5.03 18.86 -1.09
C LEU A 80 -6.33 18.15 -1.47
N THR A 81 -7.18 18.78 -2.27
CA THR A 81 -8.40 18.15 -2.80
C THR A 81 -8.04 16.94 -3.65
N ILE A 82 -7.09 17.09 -4.58
CA ILE A 82 -6.62 15.98 -5.42
C ILE A 82 -5.99 14.88 -4.56
N LEU A 83 -5.15 15.23 -3.58
CA LEU A 83 -4.46 14.29 -2.69
C LEU A 83 -5.44 13.44 -1.87
N TYR A 84 -6.41 14.09 -1.22
CA TYR A 84 -7.40 13.37 -0.41
C TYR A 84 -8.34 12.56 -1.30
N PHE A 85 -8.75 13.11 -2.44
CA PHE A 85 -9.63 12.42 -3.36
C PHE A 85 -8.97 11.18 -3.96
N SER A 86 -7.71 11.27 -4.38
CA SER A 86 -6.96 10.11 -4.90
C SER A 86 -6.79 9.03 -3.84
N GLY A 87 -6.56 9.40 -2.58
CA GLY A 87 -6.41 8.46 -1.47
C GLY A 87 -7.66 7.62 -1.19
N ILE A 88 -8.86 8.17 -1.41
CA ILE A 88 -10.12 7.44 -1.24
C ILE A 88 -10.19 6.19 -2.13
N PHE A 89 -9.65 6.27 -3.35
CA PHE A 89 -9.68 5.18 -4.33
C PHE A 89 -8.61 4.12 -4.10
N LEU A 90 -7.69 4.33 -3.17
CA LEU A 90 -6.63 3.37 -2.85
C LEU A 90 -7.07 2.30 -1.84
N ARG A 91 -8.32 2.33 -1.40
CA ARG A 91 -8.90 1.33 -0.50
C ARG A 91 -10.30 0.89 -0.95
N PRO A 92 -10.71 -0.35 -0.66
CA PRO A 92 -12.09 -0.78 -0.85
C PRO A 92 -13.07 0.11 -0.06
N PRO A 93 -14.33 0.27 -0.52
CA PRO A 93 -14.93 -0.35 -1.69
C PRO A 93 -14.58 0.34 -3.02
N LEU A 94 -14.15 1.60 -3.00
CA LEU A 94 -13.96 2.41 -4.22
C LEU A 94 -12.80 1.92 -5.09
N LEU A 95 -11.79 1.30 -4.48
CA LEU A 95 -10.73 0.61 -5.23
C LEU A 95 -11.30 -0.47 -6.17
N ILE A 96 -12.35 -1.20 -5.76
CA ILE A 96 -12.93 -2.28 -6.58
C ILE A 96 -13.48 -1.73 -7.89
N ALA A 97 -14.06 -0.52 -7.86
CA ALA A 97 -14.63 0.13 -9.04
C ALA A 97 -13.58 0.48 -10.11
N ILE A 98 -12.30 0.58 -9.73
CA ILE A 98 -11.19 0.97 -10.61
C ILE A 98 -10.11 -0.11 -10.74
N ALA A 99 -10.29 -1.26 -10.08
CA ALA A 99 -9.29 -2.32 -9.98
C ALA A 99 -8.98 -2.93 -11.35
N TYR A 100 -10.01 -3.09 -12.19
CA TYR A 100 -9.94 -3.68 -13.52
C TYR A 100 -9.83 -2.65 -14.64
N SER A 101 -9.63 -1.37 -14.32
CA SER A 101 -9.44 -0.33 -15.32
C SER A 101 -7.97 -0.20 -15.70
N ASP A 102 -7.67 -0.56 -16.95
CA ASP A 102 -6.40 -0.25 -17.60
C ASP A 102 -6.48 1.15 -18.23
N VAL A 103 -5.55 2.01 -17.83
CA VAL A 103 -5.42 3.36 -18.34
C VAL A 103 -4.02 3.49 -18.92
N PRO A 104 -3.87 3.98 -20.17
CA PRO A 104 -2.55 4.16 -20.76
C PRO A 104 -1.72 5.12 -19.89
N PRO A 105 -0.38 4.95 -19.85
CA PRO A 105 0.51 5.89 -19.20
C PRO A 105 0.24 7.34 -19.65
N ILE A 106 0.25 8.26 -18.69
CA ILE A 106 0.09 9.69 -19.00
C ILE A 106 1.39 10.17 -19.65
N LYS A 107 1.30 10.82 -20.80
CA LYS A 107 2.47 11.30 -21.53
C LYS A 107 3.39 12.18 -20.67
N HIS A 108 4.70 12.04 -20.86
CA HIS A 108 5.74 12.77 -20.12
C HIS A 108 5.76 12.54 -18.61
N THR A 109 5.15 11.45 -18.15
CA THR A 109 5.25 11.02 -16.74
C THR A 109 6.27 9.92 -16.58
N TYR A 110 6.59 9.58 -15.33
CA TYR A 110 7.51 8.49 -15.02
C TYR A 110 7.05 7.13 -15.55
N LEU A 111 5.74 6.94 -15.81
CA LEU A 111 5.18 5.75 -16.46
C LEU A 111 5.31 5.74 -17.98
N ASP A 112 5.54 6.89 -18.61
CA ASP A 112 5.69 7.01 -20.06
C ASP A 112 7.13 6.64 -20.45
N GLN A 113 7.41 5.33 -20.39
CA GLN A 113 8.73 4.77 -20.66
C GLN A 113 8.74 3.98 -21.97
N PRO A 114 9.79 4.11 -22.79
CA PRO A 114 9.94 3.30 -24.01
C PRO A 114 10.30 1.84 -23.68
N ASN A 115 10.69 1.54 -22.44
CA ASN A 115 11.05 0.19 -22.01
C ASN A 115 9.80 -0.68 -21.79
N PRO A 116 9.54 -1.70 -22.63
CA PRO A 116 8.36 -2.56 -22.51
C PRO A 116 8.39 -3.46 -21.26
N TRP A 117 9.55 -3.61 -20.62
CA TRP A 117 9.76 -4.40 -19.40
C TRP A 117 9.72 -3.58 -18.11
N TYR A 118 9.49 -2.28 -18.23
CA TYR A 118 9.47 -1.37 -17.09
C TYR A 118 8.43 -1.82 -16.05
N ASP A 119 8.88 -2.02 -14.80
CA ASP A 119 8.06 -2.52 -13.70
C ASP A 119 7.27 -3.81 -14.03
N LYS A 120 7.86 -4.70 -14.84
CA LYS A 120 7.30 -6.03 -15.11
C LYS A 120 8.04 -7.17 -14.44
N LEU A 121 9.36 -7.08 -14.32
CA LEU A 121 10.18 -8.12 -13.68
C LEU A 121 9.82 -8.24 -12.19
N ARG A 122 9.69 -9.47 -11.70
CA ARG A 122 9.34 -9.77 -10.30
C ARG A 122 10.40 -10.62 -9.62
N ASP A 123 10.90 -11.64 -10.30
CA ASP A 123 11.94 -12.51 -9.76
C ASP A 123 12.67 -13.28 -10.86
N LEU A 124 13.85 -13.81 -10.54
CA LEU A 124 14.71 -14.59 -11.43
C LEU A 124 15.25 -15.82 -10.68
N LEU A 125 15.15 -17.00 -11.31
CA LEU A 125 15.70 -18.24 -10.78
C LEU A 125 16.56 -18.91 -11.85
N TYR A 126 17.82 -19.17 -11.53
CA TYR A 126 18.67 -20.00 -12.37
C TYR A 126 18.51 -21.47 -11.98
N ASP A 127 18.18 -22.31 -12.97
CA ASP A 127 18.09 -23.75 -12.82
C ASP A 127 19.33 -24.40 -13.42
N GLU A 128 20.23 -24.88 -12.55
CA GLU A 128 21.50 -25.51 -12.93
C GLU A 128 21.31 -26.83 -13.68
N GLU A 129 20.28 -27.62 -13.34
CA GLU A 129 20.06 -28.93 -13.98
C GLU A 129 19.66 -28.78 -15.44
N LYS A 130 18.91 -27.72 -15.74
CA LYS A 130 18.40 -27.43 -17.08
C LYS A 130 19.18 -26.35 -17.82
N ASN A 131 20.22 -25.79 -17.19
CA ASN A 131 20.99 -24.66 -17.71
C ASN A 131 20.12 -23.51 -18.26
N MET A 132 19.08 -23.13 -17.52
CA MET A 132 18.13 -22.09 -17.97
C MET A 132 17.80 -21.11 -16.85
N LEU A 133 17.45 -19.89 -17.24
CA LEU A 133 16.95 -18.86 -16.34
C LEU A 133 15.43 -18.79 -16.44
N LEU A 134 14.74 -19.01 -15.33
CA LEU A 134 13.32 -18.75 -15.22
C LEU A 134 13.09 -17.30 -14.78
N VAL A 135 12.11 -16.66 -15.42
CA VAL A 135 11.83 -15.24 -15.27
C VAL A 135 10.38 -15.07 -14.88
N SER A 136 10.13 -14.58 -13.67
CA SER A 136 8.80 -14.21 -13.21
C SER A 136 8.51 -12.76 -13.56
N THR A 137 7.39 -12.52 -14.22
CA THR A 137 6.94 -11.18 -14.58
C THR A 137 5.47 -10.97 -14.26
N LEU A 138 5.01 -9.72 -14.31
CA LEU A 138 3.59 -9.38 -14.22
C LEU A 138 2.73 -10.03 -15.33
N ASP A 139 3.32 -10.37 -16.48
CA ASP A 139 2.63 -10.97 -17.63
C ASP A 139 2.67 -12.52 -17.61
N GLY A 140 3.32 -13.09 -16.58
CA GLY A 140 3.48 -14.53 -16.36
C GLY A 140 4.93 -14.98 -16.20
N MET A 141 5.11 -16.28 -16.19
CA MET A 141 6.38 -17.00 -16.13
C MET A 141 6.94 -17.25 -17.53
N PHE A 142 8.23 -16.97 -17.65
CA PHE A 142 9.02 -17.15 -18.84
C PHE A 142 10.28 -17.96 -18.50
N TYR A 143 10.96 -18.46 -19.52
CA TYR A 143 12.31 -19.00 -19.42
C TYR A 143 13.19 -18.40 -20.49
N MET A 144 14.48 -18.52 -20.26
CA MET A 144 15.52 -18.03 -21.12
C MET A 144 16.66 -19.05 -21.12
N ASP A 145 17.04 -19.50 -22.31
CA ASP A 145 18.25 -20.31 -22.48
C ASP A 145 19.47 -19.43 -22.22
N THR A 146 20.48 -19.95 -21.53
CA THR A 146 21.70 -19.19 -21.22
C THR A 146 22.60 -19.00 -22.44
N ASP A 147 22.36 -19.75 -23.52
CA ASP A 147 23.15 -19.66 -24.74
C ASP A 147 22.73 -18.48 -25.65
N ASP A 148 21.42 -18.20 -25.77
CA ASP A 148 20.89 -17.19 -26.70
C ASP A 148 20.13 -16.04 -26.03
N PHE A 149 19.85 -16.16 -24.73
CA PHE A 149 19.07 -15.21 -23.93
C PHE A 149 17.68 -14.87 -24.52
N THR A 150 17.11 -15.77 -25.32
CA THR A 150 15.76 -15.60 -25.88
C THR A 150 14.71 -15.87 -24.82
N LEU A 151 13.86 -14.87 -24.56
CA LEU A 151 12.78 -14.99 -23.58
C LEU A 151 11.55 -15.70 -24.18
N ASN A 152 11.23 -16.87 -23.66
CA ASN A 152 10.13 -17.71 -24.10
C ASN A 152 9.08 -17.85 -23.00
N LYS A 153 7.80 -17.72 -23.34
CA LYS A 153 6.72 -17.86 -22.36
C LYS A 153 6.44 -19.34 -22.10
N PHE A 154 6.25 -19.73 -20.84
CA PHE A 154 5.72 -21.05 -20.53
C PHE A 154 4.25 -21.15 -20.95
N GLU A 155 3.85 -22.25 -21.57
CA GLU A 155 2.43 -22.47 -21.92
C GLU A 155 1.57 -22.62 -20.66
N ILE A 156 2.08 -23.37 -19.67
CA ILE A 156 1.40 -23.65 -18.41
C ILE A 156 1.92 -22.67 -17.36
N GLN A 157 1.01 -21.87 -16.81
CA GLN A 157 1.33 -20.78 -15.88
C GLN A 157 0.92 -21.16 -14.45
N PRO A 158 1.79 -20.98 -13.45
CA PRO A 158 1.41 -21.18 -12.05
C PRO A 158 0.51 -20.04 -11.57
N PRO A 159 -0.29 -20.25 -10.51
CA PRO A 159 -1.14 -19.22 -9.95
C PRO A 159 -0.30 -18.21 -9.17
N ILE A 160 -0.10 -17.03 -9.74
CA ILE A 160 0.63 -15.93 -9.11
C ILE A 160 -0.32 -14.77 -8.89
N SER A 161 -0.44 -14.33 -7.65
CA SER A 161 -1.28 -13.18 -7.30
C SER A 161 -0.78 -11.88 -7.92
N VAL A 162 -1.64 -10.86 -8.00
CA VAL A 162 -1.25 -9.49 -8.40
C VAL A 162 -0.17 -8.87 -7.49
N MET A 163 0.02 -9.40 -6.27
CA MET A 163 1.09 -8.99 -5.34
C MET A 163 2.46 -9.58 -5.71
N GLY A 164 2.51 -10.43 -6.74
CA GLY A 164 3.75 -11.05 -7.22
C GLY A 164 4.05 -12.40 -6.58
N ILE A 165 5.20 -12.95 -7.00
CA ILE A 165 5.79 -14.18 -6.50
C ILE A 165 6.57 -13.89 -5.20
N THR A 166 6.52 -14.82 -4.25
CA THR A 166 7.15 -14.71 -2.92
C THR A 166 8.00 -15.92 -2.56
N VAL A 167 7.78 -17.05 -3.24
CA VAL A 167 8.64 -18.23 -3.17
C VAL A 167 8.90 -18.68 -4.60
N PHE A 168 10.17 -18.84 -4.94
CA PHE A 168 10.59 -19.30 -6.26
C PHE A 168 11.82 -20.19 -6.14
N GLU A 169 11.59 -21.48 -5.93
CA GLU A 169 12.64 -22.44 -5.62
C GLU A 169 12.54 -23.68 -6.52
N PRO A 170 13.66 -24.27 -6.97
CA PRO A 170 13.66 -25.61 -7.54
C PRO A 170 13.11 -26.62 -6.54
N TYR A 171 12.42 -27.63 -7.06
CA TYR A 171 11.88 -28.75 -6.29
C TYR A 171 12.18 -30.07 -7.01
N GLN A 172 11.92 -31.18 -6.32
CA GLN A 172 12.18 -32.53 -6.82
C GLN A 172 11.51 -32.80 -8.18
N ASP A 173 12.11 -33.70 -8.96
CA ASP A 173 11.62 -34.16 -10.26
C ASP A 173 11.39 -33.04 -11.28
N GLY A 174 12.21 -31.98 -11.24
CA GLY A 174 12.15 -30.86 -12.18
C GLY A 174 10.96 -29.92 -11.99
N ALA A 175 10.21 -30.05 -10.88
CA ALA A 175 9.18 -29.11 -10.47
C ALA A 175 9.77 -27.87 -9.80
N TYR A 176 8.96 -26.83 -9.64
CA TYR A 176 9.28 -25.63 -8.87
C TYR A 176 8.22 -25.41 -7.80
N LEU A 177 8.68 -24.94 -6.65
CA LEU A 177 7.80 -24.45 -5.59
C LEU A 177 7.54 -22.97 -5.81
N ILE A 178 6.28 -22.63 -6.06
CA ILE A 178 5.82 -21.27 -6.36
C ILE A 178 4.91 -20.78 -5.25
N GLY A 179 5.28 -19.70 -4.60
CA GLY A 179 4.50 -19.05 -3.55
C GLY A 179 4.01 -17.67 -4.00
N SER A 180 2.78 -17.33 -3.63
CA SER A 180 2.23 -15.97 -3.77
C SER A 180 1.06 -15.77 -2.79
N PHE A 181 0.42 -14.59 -2.82
CA PHE A 181 -0.83 -14.39 -2.06
C PHE A 181 -2.00 -15.27 -2.56
N SER A 182 -1.82 -16.02 -3.65
CA SER A 182 -2.77 -17.04 -4.11
C SER A 182 -2.57 -18.39 -3.44
N GLY A 183 -1.43 -18.65 -2.81
CA GLY A 183 -1.11 -19.94 -2.19
C GLY A 183 0.32 -20.39 -2.47
N LEU A 184 0.60 -21.63 -2.09
CA LEU A 184 1.88 -22.32 -2.29
C LEU A 184 1.63 -23.55 -3.17
N PHE A 185 2.31 -23.62 -4.30
CA PHE A 185 2.02 -24.56 -5.38
C PHE A 185 3.27 -25.30 -5.84
N LEU A 186 3.10 -26.58 -6.17
CA LEU A 186 4.06 -27.31 -6.99
C LEU A 186 3.65 -27.15 -8.45
N TRP A 187 4.54 -26.53 -9.22
CA TRP A 187 4.36 -26.29 -10.63
C TRP A 187 5.44 -27.00 -11.43
N HIS A 188 5.03 -27.83 -12.37
CA HIS A 188 5.93 -28.48 -13.31
C HIS A 188 5.62 -27.97 -14.72
N PRO A 189 6.56 -27.31 -15.43
CA PRO A 189 6.24 -26.67 -16.71
C PRO A 189 5.69 -27.60 -17.80
N SER A 190 5.96 -28.90 -17.72
CA SER A 190 5.45 -29.91 -18.65
C SER A 190 4.14 -30.60 -18.24
N LYS A 191 3.60 -30.33 -17.04
CA LYS A 191 2.36 -30.96 -16.54
C LYS A 191 1.25 -29.92 -16.46
N THR A 192 0.09 -30.23 -17.01
CA THR A 192 -1.09 -29.33 -16.98
C THR A 192 -1.68 -29.18 -15.58
N GLU A 193 -1.45 -30.16 -14.71
CA GLU A 193 -1.89 -30.15 -13.34
C GLU A 193 -0.90 -29.40 -12.44
N ILE A 194 -1.43 -28.47 -11.65
CA ILE A 194 -0.71 -27.73 -10.61
C ILE A 194 -1.24 -28.23 -9.27
N ILE A 195 -0.36 -28.55 -8.33
CA ILE A 195 -0.75 -29.13 -7.04
C ILE A 195 -0.61 -28.05 -5.96
N ASN A 196 -1.62 -27.88 -5.11
CA ASN A 196 -1.50 -27.08 -3.91
C ASN A 196 -0.60 -27.83 -2.90
N TYR A 197 0.54 -27.24 -2.57
CA TYR A 197 1.54 -27.87 -1.72
C TYR A 197 1.06 -28.07 -0.28
N VAL A 198 0.14 -27.24 0.19
CA VAL A 198 -0.38 -27.30 1.57
C VAL A 198 -1.43 -28.38 1.71
N THR A 199 -2.36 -28.49 0.75
CA THR A 199 -3.47 -29.46 0.80
C THR A 199 -3.15 -30.78 0.11
N ALA A 200 -2.09 -30.83 -0.71
CA ALA A 200 -1.77 -31.94 -1.61
C ALA A 200 -2.86 -32.26 -2.64
N GLU A 201 -3.74 -31.31 -2.92
CA GLU A 201 -4.83 -31.45 -3.88
C GLU A 201 -4.54 -30.65 -5.17
N PRO A 202 -5.13 -31.04 -6.31
CA PRO A 202 -5.02 -30.27 -7.55
C PRO A 202 -5.59 -28.86 -7.36
N TYR A 203 -4.85 -27.85 -7.81
CA TYR A 203 -5.31 -26.47 -7.83
C TYR A 203 -6.47 -26.33 -8.82
N GLN A 204 -7.58 -25.79 -8.33
CA GLN A 204 -8.70 -25.38 -9.15
C GLN A 204 -8.85 -23.87 -9.06
N ASP A 205 -8.94 -23.21 -10.21
CA ASP A 205 -9.14 -21.78 -10.27
C ASP A 205 -10.51 -21.43 -9.69
N LYS A 206 -10.53 -20.66 -8.60
CA LYS A 206 -11.79 -20.26 -7.96
C LYS A 206 -12.40 -19.13 -8.78
N THR A 207 -13.37 -19.46 -9.62
CA THR A 207 -14.18 -18.44 -10.32
C THR A 207 -15.02 -17.64 -9.33
N GLY A 208 -14.56 -16.44 -9.00
CA GLY A 208 -15.25 -15.49 -8.12
C GLY A 208 -14.88 -15.63 -6.63
N GLY A 209 -14.57 -14.50 -6.00
CA GLY A 209 -14.16 -14.45 -4.59
C GLY A 209 -13.19 -13.30 -4.29
N ARG A 210 -12.59 -13.32 -3.09
CA ARG A 210 -11.46 -12.42 -2.76
C ARG A 210 -10.29 -12.76 -3.70
N PRO A 211 -9.49 -11.78 -4.16
CA PRO A 211 -8.39 -11.99 -5.11
C PRO A 211 -7.15 -12.65 -4.47
N THR A 212 -7.35 -13.39 -3.38
CA THR A 212 -6.31 -14.04 -2.57
C THR A 212 -6.75 -15.47 -2.28
N GLY A 213 -5.81 -16.41 -2.30
CA GLY A 213 -6.10 -17.81 -2.00
C GLY A 213 -6.35 -18.07 -0.51
N ASP A 214 -6.56 -19.34 -0.17
CA ASP A 214 -6.82 -19.78 1.20
C ASP A 214 -5.60 -19.57 2.12
N TYR A 215 -4.40 -19.54 1.51
CA TYR A 215 -3.13 -19.24 2.18
C TYR A 215 -2.46 -18.04 1.49
N LYS A 216 -2.16 -16.98 2.22
CA LYS A 216 -1.52 -15.77 1.68
C LYS A 216 -0.02 -15.87 1.89
N VAL A 217 0.64 -16.65 1.04
CA VAL A 217 2.05 -16.99 1.20
C VAL A 217 2.93 -15.78 0.89
N THR A 218 3.69 -15.37 1.90
CA THR A 218 4.67 -14.27 1.83
C THR A 218 6.11 -14.75 1.78
N GLY A 219 6.33 -16.04 2.02
CA GLY A 219 7.64 -16.66 1.95
C GLY A 219 7.60 -18.12 2.42
N SER A 220 8.75 -18.77 2.33
CA SER A 220 8.97 -20.14 2.79
C SER A 220 10.35 -20.21 3.42
N ILE A 221 10.47 -20.98 4.50
CA ILE A 221 11.75 -21.24 5.16
C ILE A 221 11.97 -22.75 5.17
N ASN A 222 13.08 -23.18 4.57
CA ASN A 222 13.52 -24.58 4.62
C ASN A 222 14.66 -24.71 5.64
N TYR A 223 14.41 -25.38 6.77
CA TYR A 223 15.40 -25.61 7.82
C TYR A 223 16.20 -26.91 7.62
N GLY A 224 16.01 -27.60 6.49
CA GLY A 224 16.56 -28.94 6.26
C GLY A 224 15.77 -30.05 6.98
N HIS A 225 16.13 -31.31 6.73
CA HIS A 225 15.50 -32.50 7.34
C HIS A 225 13.96 -32.55 7.23
N ASN A 226 13.41 -32.12 6.09
CA ASN A 226 11.96 -32.00 5.84
C ASN A 226 11.22 -31.07 6.83
N LYS A 227 11.91 -30.11 7.45
CA LYS A 227 11.30 -29.06 8.26
C LYS A 227 11.16 -27.78 7.46
N ARG A 228 9.99 -27.60 6.84
CA ARG A 228 9.65 -26.41 6.06
C ARG A 228 8.54 -25.64 6.74
N TYR A 229 8.69 -24.33 6.81
CA TYR A 229 7.66 -23.42 7.29
C TYR A 229 7.15 -22.56 6.14
N MET A 230 5.84 -22.47 6.01
CA MET A 230 5.17 -21.47 5.18
C MET A 230 5.03 -20.19 6.00
N ILE A 231 5.33 -19.05 5.40
CA ILE A 231 5.10 -17.76 6.04
C ILE A 231 3.81 -17.17 5.48
N ASP A 232 2.73 -17.28 6.24
CA ASP A 232 1.43 -16.72 5.91
C ASP A 232 1.33 -15.26 6.37
N TYR A 233 0.71 -14.41 5.55
CA TYR A 233 0.56 -12.98 5.83
C TYR A 233 -0.22 -12.69 7.13
N ASP A 234 -1.25 -13.49 7.43
CA ASP A 234 -2.12 -13.27 8.58
C ASP A 234 -1.70 -14.14 9.79
N ALA A 235 -1.35 -15.41 9.54
CA ALA A 235 -1.05 -16.38 10.59
C ALA A 235 0.43 -16.46 11.00
N GLY A 236 1.33 -15.83 10.24
CA GLY A 236 2.77 -15.92 10.47
C GLY A 236 3.34 -17.27 10.02
N ALA A 237 4.33 -17.78 10.75
CA ALA A 237 5.02 -19.01 10.38
C ALA A 237 4.21 -20.27 10.73
N LEU A 238 3.80 -21.02 9.71
CA LEU A 238 3.05 -22.27 9.80
C LEU A 238 3.92 -23.45 9.37
N PRO A 239 4.01 -24.54 10.16
CA PRO A 239 4.78 -25.72 9.77
C PRO A 239 4.09 -26.48 8.63
N LEU A 240 4.87 -26.99 7.68
CA LEU A 240 4.40 -27.81 6.56
C LEU A 240 4.87 -29.26 6.73
N GLY A 241 3.92 -30.19 6.86
CA GLY A 241 4.22 -31.63 6.99
C GLY A 241 4.84 -32.03 8.33
N HIS A 242 4.84 -31.15 9.34
CA HIS A 242 5.29 -31.44 10.70
C HIS A 242 4.58 -30.59 11.75
N HIS A 243 4.82 -30.88 13.04
CA HIS A 243 4.20 -30.18 14.17
C HIS A 243 5.19 -29.36 15.01
N SER A 244 6.46 -29.26 14.59
CA SER A 244 7.42 -28.36 15.26
C SER A 244 6.95 -26.92 15.16
N ALA A 245 6.87 -26.24 16.31
CA ALA A 245 6.58 -24.81 16.37
C ALA A 245 7.74 -23.99 15.79
N PHE A 246 7.39 -22.85 15.18
CA PHE A 246 8.42 -21.90 14.77
C PHE A 246 9.17 -21.37 15.99
N PRO A 247 10.51 -21.25 15.96
CA PRO A 247 11.28 -20.75 17.09
C PRO A 247 10.76 -19.39 17.58
N GLN A 248 10.62 -19.25 18.90
CA GLN A 248 10.28 -17.96 19.47
C GLN A 248 11.43 -16.97 19.26
N MET A 249 11.08 -15.71 19.06
CA MET A 249 12.03 -14.61 19.01
C MET A 249 12.79 -14.53 20.34
N THR A 250 14.12 -14.47 20.29
CA THR A 250 14.95 -14.39 21.50
C THR A 250 14.78 -13.04 22.20
N ASN A 251 14.99 -13.01 23.51
CA ASN A 251 14.91 -11.77 24.30
C ASN A 251 15.84 -10.69 23.74
N ASP A 252 17.05 -11.05 23.30
CA ASP A 252 17.98 -10.11 22.69
C ASP A 252 17.39 -9.43 21.45
N ILE A 253 16.66 -10.15 20.60
CA ILE A 253 16.00 -9.56 19.44
C ILE A 253 14.83 -8.69 19.89
N VAL A 254 14.01 -9.13 20.85
CA VAL A 254 12.87 -8.35 21.34
C VAL A 254 13.32 -7.02 21.94
N ASP A 255 14.36 -7.04 22.77
CA ASP A 255 14.84 -5.85 23.48
C ASP A 255 15.57 -4.87 22.57
N ASN A 256 16.19 -5.35 21.48
CA ASN A 256 16.96 -4.51 20.55
C ASN A 256 16.21 -4.18 19.25
N SER A 257 15.09 -4.84 18.95
CA SER A 257 14.30 -4.62 17.73
C SER A 257 13.09 -3.74 18.01
N GLY A 258 13.31 -2.43 17.99
CA GLY A 258 12.21 -1.47 18.05
C GLY A 258 11.30 -1.56 16.83
N LEU A 259 10.00 -1.27 17.02
CA LEU A 259 9.08 -1.14 15.89
C LEU A 259 9.40 0.12 15.09
N SER A 260 9.54 -0.04 13.77
CA SER A 260 9.76 1.10 12.86
C SER A 260 8.58 2.08 12.96
N LEU A 261 8.90 3.35 13.23
CA LEU A 261 7.90 4.43 13.23
C LEU A 261 7.19 4.52 11.88
N TRP A 262 7.90 4.21 10.79
CA TRP A 262 7.31 4.19 9.45
C TRP A 262 6.24 3.10 9.34
N ASN A 263 6.49 1.89 9.85
CA ASN A 263 5.49 0.81 9.86
C ASN A 263 4.27 1.20 10.69
N VAL A 264 4.48 1.77 11.88
CA VAL A 264 3.38 2.24 12.73
C VAL A 264 2.56 3.34 12.04
N ALA A 265 3.24 4.32 11.45
CA ALA A 265 2.60 5.39 10.70
C ALA A 265 1.82 4.85 9.49
N LEU A 266 2.34 3.84 8.79
CA LEU A 266 1.66 3.18 7.68
C LEU A 266 0.39 2.46 8.14
N GLU A 267 0.43 1.75 9.26
CA GLU A 267 -0.76 1.09 9.83
C GLU A 267 -1.85 2.10 10.23
N ILE A 268 -1.45 3.26 10.78
CA ILE A 268 -2.38 4.35 11.10
C ILE A 268 -2.93 4.99 9.82
N HIS A 269 -2.05 5.33 8.87
CA HIS A 269 -2.41 5.96 7.59
C HIS A 269 -3.37 5.10 6.78
N THR A 270 -3.16 3.79 6.78
CA THR A 270 -4.03 2.83 6.08
C THR A 270 -5.29 2.45 6.86
N GLY A 271 -5.44 2.94 8.09
CA GLY A 271 -6.58 2.65 8.97
C GLY A 271 -6.54 1.26 9.63
N ARG A 272 -5.60 0.38 9.26
CA ARG A 272 -5.48 -0.98 9.82
C ARG A 272 -5.20 -0.98 11.32
N PHE A 273 -4.50 0.02 11.82
CA PHE A 273 -4.27 0.19 13.25
C PHE A 273 -5.57 0.18 14.08
N PHE A 274 -6.67 0.67 13.50
CA PHE A 274 -7.97 0.76 14.15
C PHE A 274 -8.83 -0.52 14.01
N SER A 275 -8.35 -1.55 13.31
CA SER A 275 -9.03 -2.85 13.19
C SER A 275 -9.31 -3.51 14.53
N VAL A 276 -8.45 -3.30 15.53
CA VAL A 276 -8.64 -3.80 16.90
C VAL A 276 -9.93 -3.24 17.53
N ILE A 277 -10.33 -2.02 17.16
CA ILE A 277 -11.50 -1.33 17.72
C ILE A 277 -12.74 -1.54 16.85
N PHE A 278 -12.58 -1.49 15.53
CA PHE A 278 -13.72 -1.47 14.58
C PHE A 278 -13.94 -2.80 13.84
N GLY A 279 -13.11 -3.82 14.06
CA GLY A 279 -13.14 -5.06 13.29
C GLY A 279 -13.05 -4.77 11.79
N ASP A 280 -13.76 -5.54 10.97
CA ASP A 280 -13.76 -5.40 9.50
C ASP A 280 -14.23 -4.03 8.98
N PHE A 281 -14.95 -3.25 9.79
CA PHE A 281 -15.38 -1.89 9.40
C PHE A 281 -14.23 -0.89 9.31
N TYR A 282 -13.02 -1.24 9.77
CA TYR A 282 -11.82 -0.38 9.64
C TYR A 282 -11.56 0.04 8.19
N ILE A 283 -11.95 -0.79 7.22
CA ILE A 283 -11.78 -0.54 5.78
C ILE A 283 -12.46 0.78 5.36
N LEU A 284 -13.53 1.19 6.04
CA LEU A 284 -14.25 2.42 5.74
C LEU A 284 -13.59 3.70 6.30
N ILE A 285 -12.64 3.57 7.22
CA ILE A 285 -12.01 4.73 7.89
C ILE A 285 -11.33 5.63 6.86
N VAL A 286 -10.52 5.06 5.96
CA VAL A 286 -9.77 5.84 4.96
C VAL A 286 -10.71 6.52 3.94
N PRO A 287 -11.68 5.83 3.30
CA PRO A 287 -12.64 6.48 2.42
C PRO A 287 -13.45 7.59 3.09
N LEU A 288 -13.96 7.35 4.31
CA LEU A 288 -14.77 8.34 5.03
C LEU A 288 -13.95 9.55 5.48
N ALA A 289 -12.74 9.32 6.01
CA ALA A 289 -11.82 10.39 6.37
C ALA A 289 -11.41 11.21 5.14
N GLY A 290 -11.13 10.56 4.01
CA GLY A 290 -10.80 11.22 2.74
C GLY A 290 -11.96 12.07 2.21
N LEU A 291 -13.20 11.55 2.23
CA LEU A 291 -14.40 12.30 1.84
C LEU A 291 -14.63 13.51 2.77
N GLY A 292 -14.47 13.31 4.08
CA GLY A 292 -14.56 14.37 5.08
C GLY A 292 -13.51 15.45 4.86
N ALA A 293 -12.24 15.07 4.68
CA ALA A 293 -11.14 15.99 4.44
C ALA A 293 -11.32 16.79 3.14
N THR A 294 -11.72 16.10 2.06
CA THR A 294 -12.06 16.73 0.77
C THR A 294 -13.17 17.77 0.94
N THR A 295 -14.25 17.39 1.65
CA THR A 295 -15.38 18.29 1.92
C THR A 295 -14.96 19.50 2.76
N VAL A 296 -14.15 19.30 3.80
CA VAL A 296 -13.65 20.37 4.67
C VAL A 296 -12.77 21.36 3.90
N VAL A 297 -11.87 20.88 3.03
CA VAL A 297 -11.01 21.76 2.22
C VAL A 297 -11.83 22.58 1.22
N ILE A 298 -12.74 21.93 0.48
CA ILE A 298 -13.59 22.61 -0.51
C ILE A 298 -14.51 23.62 0.18
N SER A 299 -15.22 23.21 1.23
CA SER A 299 -16.13 24.10 1.96
C SER A 299 -15.38 25.24 2.64
N GLY A 300 -14.22 24.98 3.24
CA GLY A 300 -13.34 25.99 3.84
C GLY A 300 -12.91 27.05 2.82
N TYR A 301 -12.51 26.64 1.62
CA TYR A 301 -12.18 27.55 0.53
C TYR A 301 -13.37 28.40 0.08
N ILE A 302 -14.54 27.78 -0.12
CA ILE A 302 -15.77 28.49 -0.53
C ILE A 302 -16.15 29.53 0.53
N LEU A 303 -16.12 29.18 1.82
CA LEU A 303 -16.41 30.09 2.92
C LEU A 303 -15.40 31.23 3.00
N TYR A 304 -14.11 30.95 2.83
CA TYR A 304 -13.06 31.96 2.78
C TYR A 304 -13.32 32.98 1.64
N ARG A 305 -13.57 32.49 0.42
CA ARG A 305 -13.89 33.33 -0.74
C ARG A 305 -15.14 34.19 -0.50
N ARG A 306 -16.21 33.61 0.02
CA ARG A 306 -17.45 34.34 0.34
C ARG A 306 -17.24 35.44 1.38
N LYS A 307 -16.45 35.19 2.42
CA LYS A 307 -16.24 36.13 3.52
C LYS A 307 -15.26 37.25 3.19
N TYR A 308 -14.19 36.96 2.45
CA TYR A 308 -13.08 37.90 2.27
C TYR A 308 -12.92 38.44 0.84
N LYS A 309 -13.44 37.77 -0.20
CA LYS A 309 -13.32 38.21 -1.61
C LYS A 309 -14.62 38.73 -2.22
N ARG A 310 -15.76 38.59 -1.53
CA ARG A 310 -17.08 39.04 -2.03
C ARG A 310 -17.42 40.51 -1.68
N LYS A 311 -16.41 41.34 -1.41
CA LYS A 311 -16.52 42.81 -1.28
C LYS A 311 -15.69 43.51 -2.36
N LYS A 312 -16.14 43.39 -3.61
CA LYS A 312 -15.84 44.29 -4.74
C LYS A 312 -17.01 44.19 -5.74
N CYS A 313 -18.17 44.64 -5.30
CA CYS A 313 -19.28 45.12 -6.14
C CYS A 313 -19.80 46.35 -5.42
#